data_AF-A0A2E1L499-F1
#
_entry.id   AF-A0A2E1L499-F1
#
_cell.length_a   1.000
_cell.length_b   1.000
_cell.length_c   1.000
_cell.angle_alpha   90.00
_cell.angle_beta   90.00
_cell.angle_gamma   90.00
#
_symmetry.space_group_name_H-M   'P 1'
#
loop_
_entity.id
_entity.type
_entity.pdbx_description
1 polymer ?
#
loop_
_entity_poly.entity_id
_entity_poly.type
_entity_poly.pdbx_seq_one_letter_code
_entity_poly.pdbx_strand_id
1 'polypeptide(L)'
;MTKRLWLIITWPSAILATGFAIFLFVLNPGLINFEWMQIKLVFVFILILYHIKTHMIYKELQNDIINYSSNFMRYWNEGATIILFAVIFLITLKSSTSWIFGVLGIISLSVILILGIKLYKKLRNE
;
A
#
# COMPACT_ATOMS: atom_id res chain seq x y z
N MET A 1 15.76 -8.74 13.15
CA MET A 1 14.66 -7.85 13.56
C MET A 1 13.38 -8.06 12.73
N THR A 2 13.50 -8.38 11.44
CA THR A 2 12.40 -8.56 10.47
C THR A 2 11.31 -9.56 10.91
N LYS A 3 11.70 -10.69 11.53
CA LYS A 3 10.76 -11.69 12.10
C LYS A 3 9.74 -11.11 13.07
N ARG A 4 10.21 -10.27 14.02
CA ARG A 4 9.36 -9.68 15.04
C ARG A 4 8.39 -8.66 14.44
N LEU A 5 8.89 -7.76 13.60
CA LEU A 5 8.05 -6.75 12.94
C LEU A 5 6.94 -7.42 12.10
N TRP A 6 7.32 -8.41 11.30
CA TRP A 6 6.39 -9.05 10.37
C TRP A 6 5.31 -9.88 11.07
N LEU A 7 5.69 -10.72 12.05
CA LEU A 7 4.78 -11.65 12.71
C LEU A 7 3.98 -11.01 13.86
N ILE A 8 4.55 -10.04 14.57
CA ILE A 8 3.90 -9.43 15.74
C ILE A 8 3.07 -8.20 15.33
N ILE A 9 3.49 -7.44 14.31
CA ILE A 9 2.83 -6.19 13.94
C ILE A 9 2.05 -6.38 12.63
N THR A 10 2.72 -6.75 11.54
CA THR A 10 2.12 -6.67 10.21
C THR A 10 1.00 -7.69 9.98
N TRP A 11 1.21 -8.95 10.39
CA TRP A 11 0.18 -10.00 10.26
C TRP A 11 -1.05 -9.77 11.14
N PRO A 12 -0.92 -9.50 12.46
CA PRO A 12 -2.07 -9.22 13.32
C PRO A 12 -2.85 -7.98 12.86
N SER A 13 -2.14 -6.94 12.41
CA SER A 13 -2.78 -5.74 11.85
C SER A 13 -3.60 -6.06 10.60
N ALA A 14 -3.06 -6.87 9.66
CA ALA A 14 -3.78 -7.26 8.46
C ALA A 14 -5.04 -8.09 8.78
N ILE A 15 -4.95 -9.00 9.75
CA ILE A 15 -6.09 -9.81 10.20
C ILE A 15 -7.17 -8.92 10.82
N LEU A 16 -6.79 -8.03 11.75
CA LEU A 16 -7.73 -7.12 12.40
C LEU A 16 -8.39 -6.17 11.40
N ALA A 17 -7.62 -5.56 10.50
CA ALA A 17 -8.14 -4.66 9.48
C ALA A 17 -9.15 -5.36 8.55
N THR A 18 -8.86 -6.60 8.14
CA THR A 18 -9.77 -7.41 7.32
C THR A 18 -11.02 -7.80 8.09
N GLY A 19 -10.87 -8.19 9.37
CA GLY A 19 -11.99 -8.50 10.26
C GLY A 19 -12.93 -7.31 10.44
N PHE A 20 -12.38 -6.11 10.70
CA PHE A 20 -13.18 -4.89 10.79
C PHE A 20 -13.86 -4.53 9.48
N ALA A 21 -13.21 -4.74 8.33
CA ALA A 21 -13.84 -4.53 7.03
C ALA A 21 -15.05 -5.45 6.84
N ILE A 22 -14.90 -6.75 7.12
CA ILE A 22 -16.00 -7.72 7.02
C ILE A 22 -17.13 -7.35 7.98
N PHE A 23 -16.81 -7.03 9.23
CA PHE A 23 -17.79 -6.63 10.24
C PHE A 23 -18.58 -5.39 9.80
N LEU A 24 -17.91 -4.39 9.20
CA LEU A 24 -18.57 -3.21 8.65
C LEU A 24 -19.57 -3.54 7.53
N PHE A 25 -19.20 -4.46 6.62
CA PHE A 25 -20.08 -4.88 5.53
C PHE A 25 -21.29 -5.71 6.01
N VAL A 26 -21.11 -6.51 7.06
CA VAL A 26 -22.23 -7.23 7.69
C VAL A 26 -23.24 -6.25 8.30
N LEU A 27 -22.76 -5.18 8.96
CA LEU A 27 -23.65 -4.16 9.53
C LEU A 27 -24.31 -3.27 8.48
N ASN A 28 -23.63 -3.00 7.35
CA ASN A 28 -24.09 -2.07 6.32
C ASN A 28 -23.86 -2.63 4.90
N PRO A 29 -24.64 -3.63 4.47
CA PRO A 29 -24.45 -4.27 3.16
C PRO A 29 -24.65 -3.30 1.99
N GLY A 30 -25.46 -2.24 2.18
CA GLY A 30 -25.68 -1.20 1.17
C GLY A 30 -24.42 -0.40 0.79
N LEU A 31 -23.32 -0.51 1.55
CA LEU A 31 -22.06 0.17 1.25
C LEU A 31 -21.47 -0.23 -0.10
N ILE A 32 -21.72 -1.45 -0.57
CA ILE A 32 -21.14 -1.95 -1.84
C ILE A 32 -21.73 -1.27 -3.08
N ASN A 33 -22.90 -0.65 -2.94
CA ASN A 33 -23.59 0.02 -4.05
C ASN A 33 -23.00 1.40 -4.37
N PHE A 34 -22.15 1.94 -3.49
CA PHE A 34 -21.49 3.22 -3.76
C PHE A 34 -20.24 3.02 -4.62
N GLU A 35 -20.12 3.79 -5.70
CA GLU A 35 -18.97 3.74 -6.63
C GLU A 35 -17.62 3.89 -5.91
N TRP A 36 -17.51 4.83 -4.96
CA TRP A 36 -16.29 5.06 -4.19
C TRP A 36 -15.89 3.84 -3.33
N MET A 37 -16.86 3.05 -2.87
CA MET A 37 -16.58 1.84 -2.09
C MET A 37 -16.04 0.73 -2.98
N GLN A 38 -16.59 0.57 -4.19
CA GLN A 38 -16.10 -0.40 -5.17
C GLN A 38 -14.64 -0.10 -5.55
N ILE A 39 -14.33 1.18 -5.84
CA ILE A 39 -12.95 1.59 -6.13
C ILE A 39 -12.05 1.36 -4.92
N LYS A 40 -12.50 1.71 -3.71
CA LYS A 40 -11.74 1.45 -2.47
C LYS A 40 -11.42 -0.03 -2.29
N LEU A 41 -12.37 -0.92 -2.58
CA LEU A 41 -12.16 -2.37 -2.49
C LEU A 41 -11.09 -2.87 -3.47
N VAL A 42 -10.98 -2.29 -4.67
CA VAL A 42 -9.88 -2.59 -5.60
C VAL A 42 -8.53 -2.23 -4.99
N PHE A 43 -8.38 -1.06 -4.36
CA PHE A 43 -7.13 -0.70 -3.68
C PHE A 43 -6.83 -1.57 -2.47
N VAL A 44 -7.84 -1.96 -1.69
CA VAL A 44 -7.68 -2.92 -0.59
C VAL A 44 -7.22 -4.28 -1.13
N PHE A 45 -7.78 -4.73 -2.26
CA PHE A 45 -7.34 -5.97 -2.91
C PHE A 45 -5.88 -5.89 -3.37
N ILE A 46 -5.46 -4.77 -3.98
CA ILE A 46 -4.06 -4.51 -4.33
C ILE A 46 -3.16 -4.54 -3.08
N LEU A 47 -3.61 -3.94 -1.97
CA LEU A 47 -2.88 -3.96 -0.70
C LEU A 47 -2.71 -5.38 -0.15
N ILE A 48 -3.73 -6.24 -0.27
CA ILE A 48 -3.65 -7.66 0.12
C ILE A 48 -2.63 -8.39 -0.74
N LEU A 49 -2.67 -8.20 -2.07
CA LEU A 49 -1.67 -8.79 -2.97
C LEU A 49 -0.25 -8.34 -2.62
N TYR A 50 -0.07 -7.05 -2.34
CA TYR A 50 1.20 -6.48 -1.89
C TYR A 50 1.67 -7.12 -0.57
N HIS A 51 0.77 -7.31 0.40
CA HIS A 51 1.08 -7.97 1.66
C HIS A 51 1.54 -9.42 1.46
N ILE A 52 0.84 -10.19 0.61
CA ILE A 52 1.20 -11.58 0.29
C ILE A 52 2.56 -11.64 -0.41
N LYS A 53 2.81 -10.79 -1.41
CA LYS A 53 4.11 -10.73 -2.08
C LYS A 53 5.23 -10.37 -1.11
N THR A 54 5.00 -9.43 -0.20
CA THR A 54 5.97 -9.09 0.85
C THR A 54 6.21 -10.27 1.79
N HIS A 55 5.19 -11.09 2.08
CA HIS A 55 5.36 -12.31 2.85
C HIS A 55 6.24 -13.36 2.14
N MET A 56 6.10 -13.50 0.81
CA MET A 56 6.95 -14.39 0.01
C MET A 56 8.42 -13.93 0.08
N ILE A 57 8.67 -12.65 -0.14
CA ILE A 57 10.00 -12.05 -0.05
C ILE A 57 10.57 -12.23 1.36
N TYR A 58 9.76 -12.01 2.39
CA TYR A 58 10.15 -12.25 3.78
C TYR A 58 10.58 -13.71 4.02
N LYS A 59 9.85 -14.70 3.49
CA LYS A 59 10.21 -16.13 3.60
C LYS A 59 11.53 -16.44 2.90
N GLU A 60 11.75 -15.91 1.69
CA GLU A 60 13.01 -16.06 0.96
C GLU A 60 14.19 -15.48 1.76
N LEU A 61 14.02 -14.29 2.32
CA LEU A 61 15.02 -13.64 3.18
C LEU A 61 15.27 -14.37 4.51
N GLN A 62 14.32 -15.17 5.01
CA GLN A 62 14.55 -16.00 6.20
C GLN A 62 15.33 -17.29 5.89
N ASN A 63 15.37 -17.70 4.62
CA ASN A 63 16.12 -18.87 4.15
C ASN A 63 17.47 -18.47 3.51
N ASP A 64 17.94 -17.24 3.76
CA ASP A 64 19.16 -16.66 3.19
C ASP A 64 19.20 -16.62 1.64
N ILE A 65 18.03 -16.66 0.99
CA ILE A 65 17.93 -16.54 -0.47
C ILE A 65 17.76 -15.05 -0.83
N ILE A 66 18.81 -14.45 -1.39
CA ILE A 66 18.81 -13.02 -1.78
C ILE A 66 18.56 -12.90 -3.28
N ASN A 67 17.28 -12.88 -3.67
CA ASN A 67 16.86 -12.70 -5.07
C ASN A 67 16.71 -11.24 -5.50
N TYR A 68 16.73 -10.30 -4.55
CA TYR A 68 16.35 -8.90 -4.79
C TYR A 68 17.46 -7.93 -4.42
N SER A 69 17.69 -6.94 -5.29
CA SER A 69 18.67 -5.88 -5.00
C SER A 69 18.16 -4.92 -3.91
N SER A 70 19.11 -4.27 -3.21
CA SER A 70 18.80 -3.23 -2.20
C SER A 70 17.95 -2.08 -2.78
N ASN A 71 18.24 -1.66 -4.02
CA ASN A 71 17.45 -0.63 -4.70
C ASN A 71 16.01 -1.08 -4.95
N PHE A 72 15.81 -2.34 -5.36
CA PHE A 72 14.47 -2.89 -5.56
C PHE A 72 13.67 -2.92 -4.25
N MET A 73 14.29 -3.37 -3.14
CA MET A 73 13.64 -3.37 -1.82
C MET A 73 13.22 -1.97 -1.36
N ARG A 74 13.99 -0.95 -1.73
CA ARG A 74 13.64 0.45 -1.42
C ARG A 74 12.40 0.91 -2.19
N TYR A 75 12.35 0.66 -3.51
CA TYR A 75 11.17 0.97 -4.31
C TYR A 75 9.93 0.17 -3.88
N TRP A 76 10.13 -1.11 -3.52
CA TRP A 76 9.07 -1.96 -3.00
C TRP A 76 8.44 -1.34 -1.74
N ASN A 77 9.28 -0.90 -0.79
CA ASN A 77 8.82 -0.26 0.45
C ASN A 77 8.03 1.05 0.20
N GLU A 78 8.45 1.88 -0.76
CA GLU A 78 7.68 3.08 -1.14
C GLU A 78 6.31 2.75 -1.74
N GLY A 79 6.17 1.57 -2.38
CA GLY A 79 4.89 1.06 -2.87
C GLY A 79 3.82 1.01 -1.79
N ALA A 80 4.18 0.65 -0.55
CA ALA A 80 3.25 0.66 0.58
C ALA A 80 2.72 2.07 0.88
N THR A 81 3.59 3.08 0.85
CA THR A 81 3.24 4.50 1.05
C THR A 81 2.29 4.98 -0.03
N ILE A 82 2.56 4.63 -1.29
CA ILE A 82 1.72 5.01 -2.44
C ILE A 82 0.31 4.41 -2.30
N ILE A 83 0.20 3.12 -1.95
CA ILE A 83 -1.09 2.47 -1.73
C ILE A 83 -1.84 3.11 -0.56
N LEU A 84 -1.15 3.43 0.54
CA LEU A 84 -1.75 4.11 1.69
C LEU A 84 -2.35 5.46 1.30
N PHE A 85 -1.59 6.29 0.59
CA PHE A 85 -2.08 7.58 0.10
C PHE A 85 -3.27 7.41 -0.84
N ALA A 86 -3.22 6.40 -1.72
CA ALA A 86 -4.30 6.13 -2.64
C ALA A 86 -5.63 5.83 -1.92
N VAL A 87 -5.58 4.97 -0.90
CA VAL A 87 -6.75 4.59 -0.11
C VAL A 87 -7.31 5.79 0.67
N ILE A 88 -6.45 6.63 1.24
CA ILE A 88 -6.88 7.81 2.03
C ILE A 88 -7.51 8.87 1.12
N PHE A 89 -6.86 9.24 0.02
CA PHE A 89 -7.38 10.25 -0.90
C PHE A 89 -8.74 9.87 -1.47
N LEU A 90 -8.95 8.59 -1.81
CA LEU A 90 -10.24 8.07 -2.28
C LEU A 90 -11.37 8.27 -1.28
N ILE A 91 -11.10 8.17 0.02
CA ILE A 91 -12.11 8.32 1.07
C ILE A 91 -12.49 9.79 1.29
N THR A 92 -11.55 10.71 1.06
CA THR A 92 -11.76 12.15 1.21
C THR A 92 -12.55 12.74 0.04
N LEU A 93 -12.39 12.15 -1.15
CA LEU A 93 -12.96 12.63 -2.41
C LEU A 93 -14.32 12.00 -2.73
N LYS A 94 -15.24 11.88 -1.74
CA LYS A 94 -16.55 11.18 -1.78
C LYS A 94 -17.47 11.40 -3.01
N SER A 95 -17.15 12.29 -3.94
CA SER A 95 -17.91 12.59 -5.17
C SER A 95 -17.37 11.85 -6.41
N SER A 96 -18.27 11.45 -7.32
CA SER A 96 -17.95 10.73 -8.57
C SER A 96 -17.06 11.51 -9.55
N THR A 97 -16.95 12.83 -9.42
CA THR A 97 -16.02 13.66 -10.24
C THR A 97 -14.62 13.74 -9.64
N SER A 98 -14.44 13.31 -8.38
CA SER A 98 -13.22 13.58 -7.62
C SER A 98 -12.21 12.42 -7.53
N TRP A 99 -12.54 11.21 -8.00
CA TRP A 99 -11.57 10.10 -8.03
C TRP A 99 -10.41 10.32 -9.02
N ILE A 100 -10.66 11.00 -10.15
CA ILE A 100 -9.61 11.38 -11.13
C ILE A 100 -8.56 12.29 -10.48
N PHE A 101 -8.99 13.24 -9.65
CA PHE A 101 -8.08 14.10 -8.90
C PHE A 101 -7.30 13.31 -7.84
N GLY A 102 -7.91 12.28 -7.24
CA GLY A 102 -7.23 11.34 -6.36
C GLY A 102 -6.13 10.55 -7.08
N VAL A 103 -6.43 10.00 -8.26
CA VAL A 103 -5.47 9.27 -9.10
C VAL A 103 -4.33 10.18 -9.54
N LEU A 104 -4.64 11.40 -10.01
CA LEU A 104 -3.63 12.39 -10.38
C LEU A 104 -2.75 12.80 -9.18
N GLY A 105 -3.34 12.93 -7.99
CA GLY A 105 -2.61 13.21 -6.75
C GLY A 105 -1.59 12.10 -6.41
N ILE A 106 -1.99 10.84 -6.51
CA ILE A 106 -1.10 9.69 -6.27
C ILE A 106 0.03 9.63 -7.29
N ILE A 107 -0.27 9.88 -8.57
CA ILE A 107 0.74 9.92 -9.64
C ILE A 107 1.73 11.05 -9.37
N SER A 108 1.24 12.25 -9.05
CA SER A 108 2.08 13.41 -8.71
C SER A 108 2.99 13.12 -7.51
N LEU A 109 2.43 12.57 -6.42
CA LEU A 109 3.20 12.21 -5.23
C LEU A 109 4.29 11.17 -5.55
N SER A 110 3.96 10.16 -6.35
CA SER A 110 4.91 9.11 -6.77
C SER A 110 6.07 9.69 -7.58
N VAL A 111 5.77 10.63 -8.49
CA VAL A 111 6.79 11.36 -9.27
C VAL A 111 7.68 12.20 -8.35
N ILE A 112 7.09 12.92 -7.38
CA ILE A 112 7.84 13.73 -6.41
C ILE A 112 8.77 12.87 -5.57
N LEU A 113 8.32 11.71 -5.07
CA LEU A 113 9.16 10.79 -4.29
C LEU A 113 10.34 10.26 -5.12
N ILE A 114 10.10 9.86 -6.37
CA ILE A 114 11.16 9.39 -7.28
C ILE A 114 12.15 10.51 -7.58
N LEU A 115 11.68 11.74 -7.82
CA LEU A 115 12.53 12.91 -8.02
C LEU A 115 13.35 13.24 -6.77
N GLY A 116 12.75 13.17 -5.58
CA GLY A 116 13.43 13.35 -4.30
C GLY A 116 14.55 12.34 -4.09
N ILE A 117 14.33 11.07 -4.44
CA ILE A 117 15.36 10.03 -4.39
C ILE A 117 16.48 10.33 -5.39
N LYS A 118 16.14 10.71 -6.64
CA LYS A 118 17.14 11.10 -7.66
C LYS A 118 17.96 12.30 -7.22
N LEU A 119 17.32 13.33 -6.64
CA LEU A 119 17.97 14.54 -6.15
C LEU A 119 18.89 14.23 -4.97
N TYR A 120 18.41 13.45 -3.99
CA TYR A 120 19.22 12.99 -2.87
C TYR A 120 20.44 12.21 -3.33
N LYS A 121 20.26 11.30 -4.30
CA LYS A 121 21.37 10.51 -4.85
C LYS A 121 22.37 11.38 -5.61
N LYS A 122 21.92 12.45 -6.28
CA LYS A 122 22.79 13.44 -6.93
C LYS A 122 23.56 14.29 -5.90
N LEU A 123 22.89 14.73 -4.84
CA LEU A 123 23.48 15.53 -3.76
C LEU A 123 24.45 14.73 -2.87
N ARG A 124 24.31 13.40 -2.82
CA ARG A 124 25.23 12.50 -2.09
C ARG A 124 26.36 11.93 -2.95
N ASN A 125 26.36 12.23 -4.25
CA ASN A 125 27.49 11.89 -5.13
C ASN A 125 28.50 13.04 -5.25
N GLU A 126 28.51 13.95 -4.25
CA GLU A 126 29.72 14.57 -3.70
C GLU A 126 29.87 14.13 -2.23
#